data_AF-A0A4U8SS92-F1
#
_entry.id   AF-A0A4U8SS92-F1
#
_cell.length_a   1.000
_cell.length_b   1.000
_cell.length_c   1.000
_cell.angle_alpha   90.00
_cell.angle_beta   90.00
_cell.angle_gamma   90.00
#
_symmetry.space_group_name_H-M   'P 1'
#
loop_
_entity.id
_entity.type
_entity.pdbx_description
1 polymer ?
#
loop_
_entity_poly.entity_id
_entity_poly.type
_entity_poly.pdbx_seq_one_letter_code
_entity_poly.pdbx_strand_id
1 'polypeptide(L)'
;MHGKILRYSNQTKNGVIINANKKIFELRGKNWHDQRMMPSTGMLVEFRLDDDGNIVTSCKASKYQHFPEGGLLREIDFWRTNTDEELKSKESDAQGNIAKQIFEETDYYKLNSIELSTPIQDTIKNYFQAEFNALNSIEGMESEQNEPQTRINYIILKPYLSKAIDFLVFNDRHVTIDNFADDLQILKKLEYSYKQFQVNTNLTADKIYQECFLDVQYHYKGVLRAIENFNEQKLSMQNKIRVGSMELRSIQSKIDAKKGDPQALEEKKKRTMNVIANAEADIKVITETFERLKSLSENFKKENLAKFESVFNKMYDLLVNKTKDAMDVCATHIDNKLWKLGMASLAIKNVFFKHNLNSPFCSMTFLGNHTKMLDKAKLRDNEYAVYQYYNRYMQKNAKHFLIFTDNPDFGLELKIKIMAASKFHNVVIFQKEIEYFSAVNRQAFELIYIDSELRFQKPASIIKIGKESKRNKETNFALLSLSEIKTLEL
;
A
#
# COMPACT_ATOMS: atom_id res chain seq x y z
N MET A 1 22.62 -7.17 -9.08
CA MET A 1 22.13 -8.21 -10.01
C MET A 1 20.63 -8.31 -9.89
N HIS A 2 19.95 -8.71 -10.95
CA HIS A 2 18.53 -9.00 -10.95
C HIS A 2 18.22 -10.49 -10.82
N GLY A 3 17.13 -10.79 -10.14
CA GLY A 3 16.69 -12.15 -9.87
C GLY A 3 15.20 -12.26 -9.59
N LYS A 4 14.75 -13.51 -9.39
CA LYS A 4 13.39 -13.85 -8.95
C LYS A 4 13.47 -14.82 -7.78
N ILE A 5 12.69 -14.57 -6.73
CA ILE A 5 12.59 -15.49 -5.59
C ILE A 5 11.83 -16.74 -6.05
N LEU A 6 12.50 -17.89 -6.03
CA LEU A 6 11.89 -19.17 -6.42
C LEU A 6 11.13 -19.83 -5.27
N ARG A 7 11.66 -19.67 -4.05
CA ARG A 7 11.03 -20.16 -2.81
C ARG A 7 11.48 -19.31 -1.64
N TYR A 8 10.62 -19.13 -0.65
CA TYR A 8 10.96 -18.53 0.63
C TYR A 8 10.04 -19.08 1.71
N SER A 9 10.60 -19.46 2.87
CA SER A 9 9.81 -19.77 4.06
C SER A 9 9.97 -18.65 5.08
N ASN A 10 8.85 -18.07 5.48
CA ASN A 10 8.78 -17.09 6.55
C ASN A 10 9.03 -17.72 7.92
N GLN A 11 8.83 -19.04 8.07
CA GLN A 11 9.13 -19.77 9.31
C GLN A 11 10.64 -19.88 9.51
N THR A 12 11.37 -20.40 8.52
CA THR A 12 12.83 -20.59 8.64
C THR A 12 13.64 -19.37 8.23
N LYS A 13 12.98 -18.34 7.67
CA LYS A 13 13.60 -17.13 7.10
C LYS A 13 14.65 -17.44 6.03
N ASN A 14 14.47 -18.53 5.28
CA ASN A 14 15.39 -18.96 4.23
C ASN A 14 14.65 -19.12 2.91
N GLY A 15 15.35 -18.84 1.82
CA GLY A 15 14.83 -18.94 0.47
C GLY A 15 15.92 -19.03 -0.58
N VAL A 16 15.50 -18.96 -1.84
CA VAL A 16 16.38 -19.09 -2.99
C VAL A 16 15.99 -18.07 -4.05
N ILE A 17 16.99 -17.42 -4.62
CA ILE A 17 16.85 -16.54 -5.78
C ILE A 17 17.44 -17.23 -7.01
N ILE A 18 16.77 -17.07 -8.16
CA ILE A 18 17.30 -17.45 -9.46
C ILE A 18 17.55 -16.22 -10.32
N ASN A 19 18.60 -16.24 -11.14
CA ASN A 19 18.84 -15.20 -12.16
C ASN A 19 18.38 -15.67 -13.56
N ALA A 20 18.61 -14.84 -14.59
CA ALA A 20 18.30 -15.15 -15.99
C ALA A 20 18.93 -16.46 -16.48
N ASN A 21 20.14 -16.78 -16.00
CA ASN A 21 20.88 -18.00 -16.34
C ASN A 21 20.48 -19.21 -15.48
N LYS A 22 19.41 -19.11 -14.68
CA LYS A 22 18.94 -20.13 -13.74
C LYS A 22 19.99 -20.52 -12.67
N LYS A 23 21.01 -19.67 -12.43
CA LYS A 23 21.92 -19.86 -11.29
C LYS A 23 21.15 -19.59 -10.00
N ILE A 24 21.37 -20.46 -9.02
CA ILE A 24 20.71 -20.49 -7.72
C ILE A 24 21.57 -19.75 -6.70
N PHE A 25 20.94 -18.89 -5.89
CA PHE A 25 21.59 -18.14 -4.81
C PHE A 25 20.80 -18.29 -3.51
N GLU A 26 21.51 -18.47 -2.40
CA GLU A 26 20.88 -18.60 -1.08
C GLU A 26 20.43 -17.23 -0.56
N LEU A 27 19.14 -17.09 -0.24
CA LEU A 27 18.58 -15.90 0.39
C LEU A 27 18.27 -16.19 1.86
N ARG A 28 18.92 -15.45 2.76
CA ARG A 28 18.60 -15.46 4.20
C ARG A 28 17.84 -14.20 4.57
N GLY A 29 16.90 -14.31 5.49
CA GLY A 29 16.03 -13.20 5.90
C GLY A 29 16.79 -12.00 6.48
N LYS A 30 17.95 -12.23 7.10
CA LYS A 30 18.85 -11.16 7.57
C LYS A 30 19.44 -10.30 6.44
N ASN A 31 19.51 -10.83 5.22
CA ASN A 31 20.03 -10.14 4.04
C ASN A 31 18.90 -9.45 3.24
N TRP A 32 17.65 -9.50 3.75
CA TRP A 32 16.53 -8.77 3.19
C TRP A 32 16.49 -7.35 3.78
N HIS A 33 16.58 -6.35 2.92
CA HIS A 33 16.67 -4.94 3.31
C HIS A 33 15.53 -4.07 2.78
N ASP A 34 14.43 -4.70 2.30
CA ASP A 34 13.23 -3.95 1.93
C ASP A 34 12.25 -3.86 3.11
N GLN A 35 11.92 -2.64 3.53
CA GLN A 35 10.95 -2.40 4.60
C GLN A 35 9.50 -2.40 4.12
N ARG A 36 9.27 -2.31 2.80
CA ARG A 36 7.96 -2.19 2.16
C ARG A 36 7.26 -3.53 2.00
N MET A 37 8.05 -4.56 1.75
CA MET A 37 7.59 -5.89 1.37
C MET A 37 8.41 -6.95 2.11
N MET A 38 7.76 -8.06 2.44
CA MET A 38 8.44 -9.29 2.82
C MET A 38 8.85 -10.07 1.55
N PRO A 39 9.95 -10.83 1.61
CA PRO A 39 10.31 -11.73 0.54
C PRO A 39 9.20 -12.78 0.31
N SER A 40 8.82 -12.97 -0.94
CA SER A 40 7.77 -13.90 -1.34
C SER A 40 8.10 -14.56 -2.67
N THR A 41 7.60 -15.78 -2.86
CA THR A 41 7.80 -16.55 -4.09
C THR A 41 7.27 -15.77 -5.30
N GLY A 42 8.03 -15.77 -6.39
CA GLY A 42 7.67 -15.08 -7.63
C GLY A 42 8.12 -13.62 -7.69
N MET A 43 8.54 -13.02 -6.58
CA MET A 43 8.97 -11.61 -6.52
C MET A 43 10.26 -11.36 -7.30
N LEU A 44 10.28 -10.29 -8.08
CA LEU A 44 11.49 -9.80 -8.75
C LEU A 44 12.35 -8.99 -7.77
N VAL A 45 13.65 -9.21 -7.78
CA VAL A 45 14.56 -8.66 -6.77
C VAL A 45 15.82 -8.10 -7.38
N GLU A 46 16.33 -7.04 -6.75
CA GLU A 46 17.70 -6.56 -6.93
C GLU A 46 18.52 -7.05 -5.73
N PHE A 47 19.61 -7.75 -6.00
CA PHE A 47 20.47 -8.33 -4.97
C PHE A 47 21.95 -8.18 -5.28
N ARG A 48 22.77 -8.26 -4.22
CA ARG A 48 24.23 -8.24 -4.23
C ARG A 48 24.74 -9.55 -3.66
N LEU A 49 25.91 -9.96 -4.13
CA LEU A 49 26.59 -11.17 -3.68
C LEU A 49 27.78 -10.80 -2.80
N ASP A 50 28.30 -11.80 -2.11
CA ASP A 50 29.62 -11.77 -1.48
C ASP A 50 30.74 -11.84 -2.52
N ASP A 51 31.98 -11.64 -2.07
CA ASP A 51 33.17 -11.69 -2.93
C ASP A 51 33.35 -13.06 -3.58
N ASP A 52 32.87 -14.13 -2.93
CA ASP A 52 32.86 -15.51 -3.45
C ASP A 52 31.72 -15.78 -4.47
N GLY A 53 30.81 -14.83 -4.67
CA GLY A 53 29.80 -14.84 -5.73
C GLY A 53 28.68 -15.88 -5.58
N ASN A 54 28.42 -16.36 -4.36
CA ASN A 54 27.47 -17.45 -4.10
C ASN A 54 26.43 -17.12 -3.03
N ILE A 55 26.75 -16.26 -2.06
CA ILE A 55 25.84 -15.89 -0.97
C ILE A 55 25.30 -14.49 -1.21
N VAL A 56 23.98 -14.32 -1.08
CA VAL A 56 23.35 -13.01 -1.18
C VAL A 56 23.69 -12.19 0.07
N THR A 57 24.38 -11.06 -0.09
CA THR A 57 24.74 -10.16 1.01
C THR A 57 23.69 -9.09 1.27
N SER A 58 22.97 -8.69 0.23
CA SER A 58 21.92 -7.67 0.30
C SER A 58 20.87 -7.94 -0.76
N CYS A 59 19.60 -7.90 -0.40
CA CYS A 59 18.47 -8.13 -1.29
C CYS A 59 17.33 -7.19 -0.96
N LYS A 60 16.70 -6.63 -2.00
CA LYS A 60 15.47 -5.84 -1.90
C LYS A 60 14.53 -6.21 -3.04
N ALA A 61 13.26 -5.90 -2.90
CA ALA A 61 12.34 -6.04 -4.02
C ALA A 61 12.69 -5.01 -5.10
N SER A 62 12.69 -5.43 -6.36
CA SER A 62 12.85 -4.51 -7.48
C SER A 62 11.67 -3.53 -7.52
N LYS A 63 11.90 -2.30 -7.95
CA LYS A 63 10.83 -1.35 -8.26
C LYS A 63 9.95 -1.85 -9.42
N TYR A 64 10.51 -2.68 -10.31
CA TYR A 64 9.85 -3.20 -11.49
C TYR A 64 9.31 -4.62 -11.22
N GLN A 65 8.19 -4.70 -10.51
CA GLN A 65 7.51 -5.99 -10.23
C GLN A 65 6.63 -6.48 -11.39
N HIS A 66 6.26 -5.61 -12.32
CA HIS A 66 5.34 -5.90 -13.40
C HIS A 66 5.73 -5.15 -14.68
N PHE A 67 5.57 -5.79 -15.84
CA PHE A 67 5.90 -5.22 -17.15
C PHE A 67 4.66 -5.28 -18.05
N PRO A 68 3.87 -4.19 -18.16
CA PRO A 68 2.64 -4.18 -18.94
C PRO A 68 2.93 -4.34 -20.44
N GLU A 69 1.96 -4.90 -21.17
CA GLU A 69 2.02 -5.03 -22.62
C GLU A 69 2.04 -3.63 -23.27
N GLY A 70 3.00 -3.37 -24.16
CA GLY A 70 3.23 -2.04 -24.74
C GLY A 70 3.96 -1.05 -23.83
N GLY A 71 4.43 -1.47 -22.64
CA GLY A 71 5.27 -0.64 -21.77
C GLY A 71 6.63 -0.28 -22.39
N LEU A 72 7.24 0.81 -21.91
CA LEU A 72 8.56 1.28 -22.36
C LEU A 72 9.69 0.28 -22.08
N LEU A 73 9.52 -0.52 -21.02
CA LEU A 73 10.43 -1.60 -20.64
C LEU A 73 9.71 -2.94 -20.74
N ARG A 74 10.46 -3.96 -21.16
CA ARG A 74 10.00 -5.36 -21.16
C ARG A 74 10.72 -6.15 -20.08
N GLU A 75 10.16 -7.28 -19.66
CA GLU A 75 10.82 -8.13 -18.65
C GLU A 75 12.22 -8.58 -19.09
N ILE A 76 12.45 -8.76 -20.40
CA ILE A 76 13.80 -9.06 -20.92
C ILE A 76 14.83 -7.98 -20.62
N ASP A 77 14.41 -6.71 -20.50
CA ASP A 77 15.29 -5.61 -20.12
C ASP A 77 15.72 -5.75 -18.66
N PHE A 78 14.82 -6.18 -17.77
CA PHE A 78 15.14 -6.49 -16.37
C PHE A 78 16.19 -7.59 -16.26
N TRP A 79 16.04 -8.65 -17.04
CA TRP A 79 17.00 -9.75 -17.03
C TRP A 79 18.37 -9.40 -17.63
N ARG A 80 18.45 -8.36 -18.47
CA ARG A 80 19.68 -7.90 -19.12
C ARG A 80 20.44 -6.83 -18.34
N THR A 81 19.83 -6.23 -17.33
CA THR A 81 20.45 -5.23 -16.47
C THR A 81 20.80 -5.81 -15.12
N ASN A 82 21.70 -5.13 -14.40
CA ASN A 82 22.15 -5.57 -13.08
C ASN A 82 21.49 -4.80 -11.93
N THR A 83 20.92 -3.63 -12.20
CA THR A 83 20.35 -2.73 -11.18
C THR A 83 19.06 -2.06 -11.65
N ASP A 84 18.21 -1.68 -10.70
CA ASP A 84 17.00 -0.89 -11.01
C ASP A 84 17.36 0.50 -11.56
N GLU A 85 18.56 1.01 -11.27
CA GLU A 85 19.05 2.30 -11.79
C GLU A 85 19.34 2.24 -13.29
N GLU A 86 19.93 1.14 -13.77
CA GLU A 86 20.12 0.91 -15.21
C GLU A 86 18.78 0.83 -15.96
N LEU A 87 17.76 0.19 -15.35
CA LEU A 87 16.41 0.15 -15.92
C LEU A 87 15.78 1.54 -15.99
N LYS A 88 15.91 2.32 -14.91
CA LYS A 88 15.42 3.70 -14.88
C LYS A 88 16.09 4.55 -15.95
N SER A 89 17.39 4.36 -16.20
CA SER A 89 18.08 5.06 -17.29
C SER A 89 17.50 4.69 -18.66
N LYS A 90 17.31 3.40 -18.94
CA LYS A 90 16.70 2.95 -20.20
C LYS A 90 15.29 3.50 -20.41
N GLU A 91 14.49 3.55 -19.35
CA GLU A 91 13.15 4.14 -19.38
C GLU A 91 13.23 5.63 -19.72
N SER A 92 14.13 6.38 -19.07
CA SER A 92 14.38 7.79 -19.37
C SER A 92 14.85 8.02 -20.81
N ASP A 93 15.70 7.14 -21.35
CA ASP A 93 16.17 7.23 -22.73
C ASP A 93 15.03 7.01 -23.72
N ALA A 94 14.16 6.02 -23.46
CA ALA A 94 12.98 5.76 -24.27
C ALA A 94 12.01 6.96 -24.27
N GLN A 95 11.78 7.57 -23.11
CA GLN A 95 10.99 8.79 -22.97
C GLN A 95 11.62 9.97 -23.72
N GLY A 96 12.96 10.11 -23.64
CA GLY A 96 13.70 11.13 -24.36
C GLY A 96 13.59 11.01 -25.88
N ASN A 97 13.59 9.78 -26.40
CA ASN A 97 13.39 9.52 -27.82
C ASN A 97 11.99 9.93 -28.30
N ILE A 98 10.94 9.65 -27.51
CA ILE A 98 9.57 10.08 -27.80
C ILE A 98 9.50 11.62 -27.85
N ALA A 99 10.07 12.30 -26.86
CA ALA A 99 10.11 13.76 -26.81
C ALA A 99 10.87 14.36 -28.01
N LYS A 100 11.96 13.71 -28.45
CA LYS A 100 12.71 14.13 -29.63
C LYS A 100 11.90 13.98 -30.92
N GLN A 101 11.19 12.87 -31.09
CA GLN A 101 10.34 12.66 -32.27
C GLN A 101 9.22 13.71 -32.34
N ILE A 102 8.52 13.95 -31.23
CA ILE A 102 7.49 14.99 -31.15
C ILE A 102 8.06 16.36 -31.49
N PHE A 103 9.29 16.65 -31.03
CA PHE A 103 9.96 17.90 -31.36
C PHE A 103 10.23 18.06 -32.86
N GLU A 104 10.65 16.99 -33.54
CA GLU A 104 10.96 17.04 -34.98
C GLU A 104 9.69 17.15 -35.85
N GLU A 105 8.57 16.59 -35.41
CA GLU A 105 7.31 16.56 -36.17
C GLU A 105 6.44 17.82 -35.99
N THR A 106 6.66 18.61 -34.92
CA THR A 106 5.78 19.74 -34.56
C THR A 106 6.14 21.04 -35.30
N ASP A 107 5.17 21.65 -36.00
CA ASP A 107 5.31 23.01 -36.56
C ASP A 107 5.12 24.09 -35.48
N TYR A 108 6.22 24.50 -34.85
CA TYR A 108 6.22 25.49 -33.78
C TYR A 108 5.84 26.92 -34.23
N TYR A 109 5.91 27.24 -35.52
CA TYR A 109 5.49 28.55 -36.02
C TYR A 109 3.97 28.74 -35.97
N LYS A 110 3.20 27.65 -36.04
CA LYS A 110 1.72 27.66 -36.06
C LYS A 110 1.06 27.13 -34.79
N LEU A 111 1.85 26.77 -33.77
CA LEU A 111 1.35 26.15 -32.55
C LEU A 111 0.50 27.12 -31.71
N ASN A 112 -0.77 26.79 -31.46
CA ASN A 112 -1.68 27.66 -30.68
C ASN A 112 -2.01 27.11 -29.28
N SER A 113 -1.75 25.83 -29.03
CA SER A 113 -2.00 25.16 -27.75
C SER A 113 -1.03 24.00 -27.56
N ILE A 114 -0.74 23.66 -26.30
CA ILE A 114 0.07 22.49 -25.95
C ILE A 114 -0.89 21.38 -25.51
N GLU A 115 -0.86 20.25 -26.20
CA GLU A 115 -1.67 19.08 -25.87
C GLU A 115 -1.10 18.31 -24.68
N LEU A 116 -1.97 17.64 -23.93
CA LEU A 116 -1.56 16.74 -22.86
C LEU A 116 -1.08 15.40 -23.46
N SER A 117 0.17 15.04 -23.23
CA SER A 117 0.67 13.71 -23.58
C SER A 117 0.10 12.64 -22.66
N THR A 118 -0.03 12.97 -21.36
CA THR A 118 -0.65 12.08 -20.36
C THR A 118 -1.69 12.85 -19.56
N PRO A 119 -2.93 12.35 -19.42
CA PRO A 119 -3.94 12.97 -18.58
C PRO A 119 -3.52 13.08 -17.10
N ILE A 120 -3.94 14.16 -16.43
CA ILE A 120 -3.66 14.41 -14.99
C ILE A 120 -4.01 13.20 -14.12
N GLN A 121 -5.17 12.57 -14.37
CA GLN A 121 -5.65 11.44 -13.58
C GLN A 121 -4.71 10.23 -13.69
N ASP A 122 -4.20 9.95 -14.89
CA ASP A 122 -3.33 8.80 -15.12
C ASP A 122 -1.94 9.04 -14.54
N THR A 123 -1.43 10.28 -14.58
CA THR A 123 -0.22 10.64 -13.84
C THR A 123 -0.39 10.42 -12.33
N ILE A 124 -1.50 10.85 -11.74
CA ILE A 124 -1.75 10.67 -10.30
C ILE A 124 -1.90 9.18 -9.97
N LYS A 125 -2.57 8.40 -10.82
CA LYS A 125 -2.67 6.94 -10.66
C LYS A 125 -1.30 6.27 -10.73
N ASN A 126 -0.45 6.67 -11.66
CA ASN A 126 0.91 6.15 -11.79
C ASN A 126 1.77 6.53 -10.57
N TYR A 127 1.62 7.74 -10.04
CA TYR A 127 2.30 8.17 -8.81
C TYR A 127 1.92 7.29 -7.61
N PHE A 128 0.63 7.00 -7.43
CA PHE A 128 0.11 6.15 -6.35
C PHE A 128 -0.06 4.68 -6.75
N GLN A 129 0.66 4.22 -7.77
CA GLN A 129 0.43 2.87 -8.33
C GLN A 129 0.66 1.78 -7.28
N ALA A 130 1.64 1.95 -6.40
CA ALA A 130 1.92 1.00 -5.33
C ALA A 130 0.76 0.91 -4.34
N GLU A 131 0.18 2.05 -3.96
CA GLU A 131 -0.98 2.17 -3.07
C GLU A 131 -2.21 1.52 -3.71
N PHE A 132 -2.50 1.84 -4.98
CA PHE A 132 -3.61 1.23 -5.72
C PHE A 132 -3.46 -0.29 -5.82
N ASN A 133 -2.27 -0.79 -6.16
CA ASN A 133 -2.01 -2.22 -6.23
C ASN A 133 -2.18 -2.90 -4.86
N ALA A 134 -1.77 -2.25 -3.78
CA ALA A 134 -1.96 -2.75 -2.42
C ALA A 134 -3.45 -2.80 -2.05
N LEU A 135 -4.24 -1.79 -2.44
CA LEU A 135 -5.69 -1.76 -2.24
C LEU A 135 -6.39 -2.86 -3.05
N ASN A 136 -6.05 -3.04 -4.33
CA ASN A 136 -6.64 -4.09 -5.16
C ASN A 136 -6.31 -5.50 -4.65
N SER A 137 -5.22 -5.67 -3.89
CA SER A 137 -4.84 -6.97 -3.32
C SER A 137 -5.79 -7.46 -2.22
N ILE A 138 -6.71 -6.62 -1.71
CA ILE A 138 -7.71 -7.03 -0.71
C ILE A 138 -8.99 -7.58 -1.35
N GLU A 139 -9.12 -7.50 -2.68
CA GLU A 139 -10.29 -8.03 -3.40
C GLU A 139 -10.48 -9.52 -3.06
N GLY A 140 -11.70 -9.89 -2.66
CA GLY A 140 -12.03 -11.24 -2.20
C GLY A 140 -11.86 -11.49 -0.70
N MET A 141 -11.19 -10.60 0.06
CA MET A 141 -11.10 -10.73 1.52
C MET A 141 -12.35 -10.26 2.26
N GLU A 142 -13.17 -9.43 1.61
CA GLU A 142 -14.33 -8.77 2.23
C GLU A 142 -15.54 -9.70 2.45
N SER A 143 -15.55 -10.92 1.88
CA SER A 143 -16.72 -11.80 1.94
C SER A 143 -16.39 -13.28 1.71
N GLU A 144 -16.18 -14.03 2.79
CA GLU A 144 -16.29 -15.51 2.74
C GLU A 144 -17.73 -16.00 3.08
N GLN A 145 -18.57 -15.16 3.68
CA GLN A 145 -19.92 -15.51 4.13
C GLN A 145 -20.83 -14.28 4.03
N ASN A 146 -22.09 -14.45 3.62
CA ASN A 146 -23.10 -13.41 3.30
C ASN A 146 -23.51 -12.50 4.49
N GLU A 147 -22.72 -12.40 5.55
CA GLU A 147 -22.94 -11.50 6.68
C GLU A 147 -21.85 -10.41 6.75
N PRO A 148 -22.20 -9.15 7.05
CA PRO A 148 -21.23 -8.09 7.21
C PRO A 148 -20.29 -8.40 8.38
N GLN A 149 -19.04 -8.76 8.07
CA GLN A 149 -18.04 -9.06 9.08
C GLN A 149 -17.78 -7.84 9.96
N THR A 150 -17.80 -8.03 11.29
CA THR A 150 -17.42 -6.94 12.21
C THR A 150 -15.91 -6.70 12.13
N ARG A 151 -15.54 -5.56 11.52
CA ARG A 151 -14.15 -5.15 11.30
C ARG A 151 -13.41 -4.85 12.60
N ILE A 152 -12.17 -5.29 12.70
CA ILE A 152 -11.24 -4.89 13.75
C ILE A 152 -10.44 -3.65 13.33
N ASN A 153 -10.03 -2.83 14.29
CA ASN A 153 -9.14 -1.71 14.05
C ASN A 153 -7.69 -2.22 14.09
N TYR A 154 -7.04 -2.28 12.94
CA TYR A 154 -5.68 -2.81 12.81
C TYR A 154 -4.67 -2.03 13.67
N ILE A 155 -4.75 -0.70 13.68
CA ILE A 155 -3.81 0.15 14.42
C ILE A 155 -3.79 -0.21 15.91
N ILE A 156 -4.97 -0.47 16.48
CA ILE A 156 -5.13 -0.86 17.89
C ILE A 156 -4.76 -2.34 18.08
N LEU A 157 -5.20 -3.22 17.19
CA LEU A 157 -5.06 -4.68 17.37
C LEU A 157 -3.72 -5.26 16.93
N LYS A 158 -2.91 -4.54 16.15
CA LYS A 158 -1.64 -5.00 15.60
C LYS A 158 -0.77 -5.81 16.60
N PRO A 159 -0.43 -5.31 17.80
CA PRO A 159 0.43 -6.07 18.72
C PRO A 159 -0.23 -7.36 19.22
N TYR A 160 -1.55 -7.38 19.35
CA TYR A 160 -2.31 -8.53 19.83
C TYR A 160 -2.54 -9.55 18.71
N LEU A 161 -2.68 -9.10 17.47
CA LEU A 161 -2.74 -9.96 16.29
C LEU A 161 -1.42 -10.73 16.11
N SER A 162 -0.27 -10.03 16.15
CA SER A 162 1.04 -10.67 16.10
C SER A 162 1.24 -11.65 17.26
N LYS A 163 0.93 -11.23 18.50
CA LYS A 163 1.05 -12.10 19.68
C LYS A 163 0.20 -13.37 19.57
N ALA A 164 -1.00 -13.28 19.00
CA ALA A 164 -1.88 -14.42 18.86
C ALA A 164 -1.39 -15.39 17.77
N ILE A 165 -0.88 -14.88 16.64
CA ILE A 165 -0.23 -15.69 15.60
C ILE A 165 1.00 -16.40 16.18
N ASP A 166 1.88 -15.66 16.85
CA ASP A 166 3.10 -16.22 17.46
C ASP A 166 2.75 -17.31 18.48
N PHE A 167 1.71 -17.09 19.30
CA PHE A 167 1.24 -18.09 20.24
C PHE A 167 0.72 -19.34 19.52
N LEU A 168 -0.02 -19.20 18.42
CA LEU A 168 -0.52 -20.35 17.65
C LEU A 168 0.63 -21.17 17.07
N VAL A 169 1.54 -20.51 16.35
CA VAL A 169 2.68 -21.15 15.68
C VAL A 169 3.64 -21.78 16.70
N PHE A 170 3.80 -21.18 17.87
CA PHE A 170 4.65 -21.74 18.93
C PHE A 170 4.07 -23.03 19.53
N ASN A 171 2.75 -23.09 19.72
CA ASN A 171 2.10 -24.22 20.39
C ASN A 171 1.70 -25.34 19.42
N ASP A 172 1.32 -25.03 18.18
CA ASP A 172 0.93 -26.01 17.18
C ASP A 172 1.97 -26.12 16.05
N ARG A 173 2.72 -27.23 16.03
CA ARG A 173 3.77 -27.49 15.03
C ARG A 173 3.24 -27.65 13.61
N HIS A 174 1.95 -27.91 13.42
CA HIS A 174 1.34 -28.05 12.09
C HIS A 174 0.93 -26.71 11.50
N VAL A 175 0.83 -25.66 12.33
CA VAL A 175 0.54 -24.31 11.88
C VAL A 175 1.85 -23.53 11.85
N THR A 176 2.22 -23.07 10.67
CA THR A 176 3.42 -22.26 10.47
C THR A 176 3.05 -20.84 10.12
N ILE A 177 3.99 -19.91 10.26
CA ILE A 177 3.76 -18.52 9.81
C ILE A 177 3.52 -18.43 8.29
N ASP A 178 3.96 -19.43 7.53
CA ASP A 178 3.70 -19.53 6.09
C ASP A 178 2.20 -19.65 5.76
N ASN A 179 1.38 -20.16 6.70
CA ASN A 179 -0.07 -20.15 6.56
C ASN A 179 -0.66 -18.72 6.48
N PHE A 180 0.06 -17.71 6.96
CA PHE A 180 -0.37 -16.31 6.98
C PHE A 180 0.46 -15.41 6.06
N ALA A 181 1.41 -15.97 5.31
CA ALA A 181 2.43 -15.18 4.59
C ALA A 181 1.84 -14.17 3.60
N ASP A 182 0.90 -14.60 2.77
CA ASP A 182 0.29 -13.74 1.73
C ASP A 182 -0.54 -12.61 2.35
N ASP A 183 -1.33 -12.92 3.38
CA ASP A 183 -2.16 -11.94 4.08
C ASP A 183 -1.28 -10.91 4.82
N LEU A 184 -0.24 -11.39 5.51
CA LEU A 184 0.74 -10.52 6.18
C LEU A 184 1.52 -9.66 5.17
N GLN A 185 1.76 -10.17 3.97
CA GLN A 185 2.43 -9.42 2.90
C GLN A 185 1.58 -8.26 2.41
N ILE A 186 0.29 -8.49 2.21
CA ILE A 186 -0.69 -7.46 1.84
C ILE A 186 -0.78 -6.42 2.96
N LEU A 187 -0.95 -6.87 4.20
CA LEU A 187 -1.00 -5.99 5.36
C LEU A 187 0.27 -5.15 5.52
N LYS A 188 1.45 -5.72 5.24
CA LYS A 188 2.74 -5.01 5.29
C LYS A 188 2.82 -3.90 4.25
N LYS A 189 2.35 -4.14 3.02
CA LYS A 189 2.29 -3.14 1.95
C LYS A 189 1.36 -1.99 2.34
N LEU A 190 0.15 -2.31 2.80
CA LEU A 190 -0.83 -1.31 3.25
C LEU A 190 -0.31 -0.49 4.44
N GLU A 191 0.32 -1.12 5.42
CA GLU A 191 0.93 -0.43 6.56
C GLU A 191 2.05 0.51 6.10
N TYR A 192 2.89 0.07 5.17
CA TYR A 192 3.95 0.91 4.62
C TYR A 192 3.38 2.16 3.95
N SER A 193 2.40 2.01 3.05
CA SER A 193 1.74 3.14 2.40
C SER A 193 1.05 4.06 3.40
N TYR A 194 0.36 3.52 4.40
CA TYR A 194 -0.27 4.32 5.45
C TYR A 194 0.74 5.14 6.26
N LYS A 195 1.89 4.55 6.61
CA LYS A 195 2.98 5.28 7.27
C LYS A 195 3.55 6.39 6.40
N GLN A 196 3.71 6.15 5.10
CA GLN A 196 4.17 7.19 4.17
C GLN A 196 3.20 8.38 4.17
N PHE A 197 1.89 8.13 4.18
CA PHE A 197 0.90 9.21 4.29
C PHE A 197 0.96 9.98 5.62
N GLN A 198 1.34 9.32 6.72
CA GLN A 198 1.48 9.98 8.03
C GLN A 198 2.78 10.78 8.18
N VAL A 199 3.88 10.28 7.62
CA VAL A 199 5.22 10.89 7.75
C VAL A 199 5.44 12.01 6.72
N ASN A 200 4.86 11.89 5.52
CA ASN A 200 5.03 12.88 4.46
C ASN A 200 4.05 14.05 4.59
N THR A 201 4.02 14.72 5.75
CA THR A 201 3.25 15.95 5.96
C THR A 201 3.72 17.13 5.10
N ASN A 202 4.90 17.01 4.46
CA ASN A 202 5.49 18.01 3.56
C ASN A 202 5.35 17.65 2.06
N LEU A 203 4.48 16.70 1.71
CA LEU A 203 4.26 16.31 0.32
C LEU A 203 3.50 17.45 -0.41
N THR A 204 4.22 18.34 -1.08
CA THR A 204 3.59 19.45 -1.82
C THR A 204 3.17 18.99 -3.21
N ALA A 205 1.90 19.22 -3.55
CA ALA A 205 1.36 18.89 -4.86
C ALA A 205 2.16 19.57 -6.00
N ASP A 206 2.70 20.77 -5.76
CA ASP A 206 3.59 21.48 -6.70
C ASP A 206 4.88 20.69 -7.01
N LYS A 207 5.53 20.07 -6.01
CA LYS A 207 6.75 19.30 -6.26
C LYS A 207 6.46 18.07 -7.11
N ILE A 208 5.37 17.36 -6.82
CA ILE A 208 4.95 16.18 -7.60
C ILE A 208 4.49 16.57 -9.00
N TYR A 209 3.84 17.72 -9.13
CA TYR A 209 3.48 18.28 -10.41
C TYR A 209 4.73 18.50 -11.29
N GLN A 210 5.79 19.07 -10.71
CA GLN A 210 7.04 19.30 -11.44
C GLN A 210 7.80 18.01 -11.75
N GLU A 211 7.96 17.12 -10.77
CA GLU A 211 8.78 15.92 -10.89
C GLU A 211 8.08 14.76 -11.62
N CYS A 212 6.74 14.69 -11.59
CA CYS A 212 5.99 13.56 -12.14
C CYS A 212 5.06 13.97 -13.28
N PHE A 213 4.28 15.05 -13.13
CA PHE A 213 3.34 15.44 -14.18
C PHE A 213 4.04 16.05 -15.39
N LEU A 214 4.86 17.09 -15.20
CA LEU A 214 5.55 17.74 -16.32
C LEU A 214 6.58 16.82 -16.99
N ASP A 215 7.12 15.83 -16.26
CA ASP A 215 8.09 14.88 -16.78
C ASP A 215 7.50 13.98 -17.88
N VAL A 216 6.21 13.65 -17.78
CA VAL A 216 5.49 12.84 -18.78
C VAL A 216 4.74 13.67 -19.84
N GLN A 217 4.91 15.00 -19.84
CA GLN A 217 4.34 15.87 -20.88
C GLN A 217 5.35 16.13 -22.00
N TYR A 218 5.39 15.23 -22.99
CA TYR A 218 6.34 15.28 -24.09
C TYR A 218 6.13 16.47 -25.03
N HIS A 219 4.87 16.84 -25.33
CA HIS A 219 4.58 18.06 -26.12
C HIS A 219 5.08 19.33 -25.42
N TYR A 220 4.92 19.39 -24.09
CA TYR A 220 5.44 20.49 -23.27
C TYR A 220 6.97 20.56 -23.31
N LYS A 221 7.66 19.42 -23.15
CA LYS A 221 9.12 19.33 -23.29
C LYS A 221 9.60 19.75 -24.68
N GLY A 222 8.88 19.38 -25.73
CA GLY A 222 9.15 19.83 -27.10
C GLY A 222 9.09 21.35 -27.23
N VAL A 223 8.07 21.99 -26.65
CA VAL A 223 7.95 23.46 -26.64
C VAL A 223 9.11 24.12 -25.88
N LEU A 224 9.54 23.58 -24.74
CA LEU A 224 10.71 24.12 -24.01
C LEU A 224 11.97 24.09 -24.87
N ARG A 225 12.21 22.98 -25.57
CA ARG A 225 13.34 22.87 -26.51
C ARG A 225 13.20 23.82 -27.70
N ALA A 226 11.98 24.03 -28.20
CA ALA A 226 11.74 25.02 -29.24
C ALA A 226 12.06 26.45 -28.78
N ILE A 227 11.67 26.81 -27.55
CA ILE A 227 12.00 28.10 -26.93
C ILE A 227 13.51 28.32 -26.89
N GLU A 228 14.28 27.31 -26.48
CA GLU A 228 15.75 27.36 -26.48
C GLU A 228 16.30 27.59 -27.89
N ASN A 229 15.85 26.80 -28.88
CA ASN A 229 16.28 26.95 -30.28
C ASN A 229 15.93 28.33 -30.86
N PHE A 230 14.72 28.84 -30.62
CA PHE A 230 14.33 30.17 -31.09
C PHE A 230 15.12 31.28 -30.39
N ASN A 231 15.49 31.11 -29.12
CA ASN A 231 16.36 32.06 -28.42
C ASN A 231 17.77 32.08 -29.03
N GLU A 232 18.35 30.92 -29.34
CA GLU A 232 19.64 30.83 -30.03
C GLU A 232 19.59 31.46 -31.42
N GLN A 233 18.54 31.18 -32.20
CA GLN A 233 18.32 31.80 -33.50
C GLN A 233 18.17 33.33 -33.39
N LYS A 234 17.43 33.82 -32.39
CA LYS A 234 17.29 35.25 -32.10
C LYS A 234 18.65 35.89 -31.83
N LEU A 235 19.46 35.29 -30.95
CA LEU A 235 20.81 35.78 -30.63
C LEU A 235 21.74 35.76 -31.87
N SER A 236 21.63 34.73 -32.71
CA SER A 236 22.37 34.61 -33.97
C SER A 236 22.00 35.73 -34.95
N MET A 237 20.70 36.02 -35.13
CA MET A 237 20.24 37.11 -35.99
C MET A 237 20.61 38.48 -35.45
N GLN A 238 20.53 38.70 -34.13
CA GLN A 238 21.02 39.93 -33.50
C GLN A 238 22.51 40.16 -33.77
N ASN A 239 23.32 39.10 -33.69
CA ASN A 239 24.73 39.18 -34.02
C ASN A 239 24.97 39.48 -35.51
N LYS A 240 24.21 38.87 -36.43
CA LYS A 240 24.30 39.20 -37.86
C LYS A 240 23.97 40.67 -38.13
N ILE A 241 22.91 41.21 -37.52
CA ILE A 241 22.54 42.63 -37.64
C ILE A 241 23.66 43.52 -37.09
N ARG A 242 24.22 43.18 -35.93
CA ARG A 242 25.33 43.93 -35.30
C ARG A 242 26.58 43.95 -36.18
N VAL A 243 27.03 42.78 -36.64
CA VAL A 243 28.21 42.64 -37.50
C VAL A 243 28.00 43.35 -38.83
N GLY A 244 26.85 43.14 -39.48
CA GLY A 244 26.49 43.83 -40.72
C GLY A 244 26.47 45.35 -40.55
N SER A 245 25.94 45.85 -39.43
CA SER A 245 25.91 47.29 -39.13
C SER A 245 27.32 47.87 -38.95
N MET A 246 28.23 47.13 -38.31
CA MET A 246 29.64 47.53 -38.18
C MET A 246 30.35 47.53 -39.54
N GLU A 247 30.08 46.52 -40.37
CA GLU A 247 30.62 46.44 -41.72
C GLU A 247 30.11 47.61 -42.59
N LEU A 248 28.83 47.95 -42.49
CA LEU A 248 28.25 49.12 -43.16
C LEU A 248 28.95 50.42 -42.76
N ARG A 249 29.20 50.64 -41.46
CA ARG A 249 29.96 51.81 -40.99
C ARG A 249 31.38 51.82 -41.55
N SER A 250 32.04 50.66 -41.62
CA SER A 250 33.38 50.53 -42.21
C SER A 250 33.40 50.83 -43.71
N ILE A 251 32.42 50.30 -44.47
CA ILE A 251 32.27 50.57 -45.90
C ILE A 251 32.00 52.06 -46.13
N GLN A 252 31.09 52.65 -45.36
CA GLN A 252 30.78 54.08 -45.45
C GLN A 252 32.02 54.95 -45.18
N SER A 253 32.80 54.63 -44.14
CA SER A 253 34.05 55.33 -43.84
C SER A 253 35.08 55.22 -44.97
N LYS A 254 35.17 54.08 -45.66
CA LYS A 254 36.06 53.90 -46.83
C LYS A 254 35.61 54.71 -48.05
N ILE A 255 34.30 54.78 -48.29
CA ILE A 255 33.69 55.60 -49.33
C ILE A 255 33.98 57.09 -49.04
N ASP A 256 33.72 57.56 -47.83
CA ASP A 256 33.93 58.94 -47.42
C ASP A 256 35.42 59.34 -47.50
N ALA A 257 36.32 58.41 -47.17
CA ALA A 257 37.77 58.60 -47.28
C ALA A 257 38.32 58.44 -48.71
N LYS A 258 37.48 58.17 -49.72
CA LYS A 258 37.87 57.89 -51.12
C LYS A 258 38.95 56.80 -51.26
N LYS A 259 38.92 55.78 -50.39
CA LYS A 259 39.89 54.66 -50.39
C LYS A 259 39.28 53.39 -50.97
N GLY A 260 39.77 52.96 -52.14
CA GLY A 260 39.34 51.75 -52.84
C GLY A 260 38.51 52.03 -54.10
N ASP A 261 38.01 50.98 -54.75
CA ASP A 261 37.14 51.08 -55.93
C ASP A 261 35.69 51.46 -55.52
N PRO A 262 35.19 52.64 -55.96
CA PRO A 262 33.86 53.12 -55.59
C PRO A 262 32.71 52.19 -56.03
N GLN A 263 32.81 51.56 -57.20
CA GLN A 263 31.75 50.69 -57.70
C GLN A 263 31.66 49.41 -56.86
N ALA A 264 32.80 48.79 -56.57
CA ALA A 264 32.87 47.59 -55.74
C ALA A 264 32.39 47.85 -54.29
N LEU A 265 32.72 49.02 -53.72
CA LEU A 265 32.29 49.39 -52.37
C LEU A 265 30.77 49.63 -52.29
N GLU A 266 30.18 50.26 -53.30
CA GLU A 266 28.73 50.54 -53.31
C GLU A 266 27.90 49.28 -53.58
N GLU A 267 28.40 48.36 -54.41
CA GLU A 267 27.79 47.05 -54.60
C GLU A 267 27.84 46.22 -53.30
N LYS A 268 28.98 46.23 -52.61
CA LYS A 268 29.13 45.57 -51.31
C LYS A 268 28.19 46.17 -50.26
N LYS A 269 28.06 47.51 -50.22
CA LYS A 269 27.12 48.22 -49.34
C LYS A 269 25.68 47.76 -49.57
N LYS A 270 25.22 47.68 -50.83
CA LYS A 270 23.87 47.17 -51.17
C LYS A 270 23.67 45.74 -50.71
N ARG A 271 24.65 44.85 -50.92
CA ARG A 271 24.58 43.47 -50.45
C ARG A 271 24.47 43.38 -48.92
N THR A 272 25.30 44.12 -48.19
CA THR A 272 25.25 44.14 -46.72
C THR A 272 23.93 44.74 -46.21
N MET A 273 23.38 45.78 -46.84
CA MET A 273 22.05 46.31 -46.50
C MET A 273 20.93 45.27 -46.69
N ASN A 274 20.95 44.53 -47.80
CA ASN A 274 19.95 43.47 -48.03
C ASN A 274 20.05 42.33 -47.00
N VAL A 275 21.27 41.93 -46.61
CA VAL A 275 21.48 40.92 -45.56
C VAL A 275 20.92 41.39 -44.21
N ILE A 276 21.12 42.66 -43.86
CA ILE A 276 20.57 43.22 -42.62
C ILE A 276 19.05 43.30 -42.69
N ALA A 277 18.47 43.79 -43.79
CA ALA A 277 17.03 43.89 -43.95
C ALA A 277 16.34 42.53 -43.83
N ASN A 278 16.92 41.48 -44.43
CA ASN A 278 16.40 40.11 -44.28
C ASN A 278 16.53 39.62 -42.83
N ALA A 279 17.67 39.87 -42.17
CA ALA A 279 17.86 39.50 -40.77
C ALA A 279 16.91 40.27 -39.82
N GLU A 280 16.56 41.52 -40.13
CA GLU A 280 15.58 42.34 -39.41
C GLU A 280 14.13 41.86 -39.61
N ALA A 281 13.80 41.32 -40.79
CA ALA A 281 12.51 40.67 -41.01
C ALA A 281 12.42 39.35 -40.23
N ASP A 282 13.47 38.51 -40.33
CA ASP A 282 13.53 37.20 -39.66
C ASP A 282 13.50 37.33 -38.14
N ILE A 283 14.26 38.27 -37.56
CA ILE A 283 14.29 38.48 -36.10
C ILE A 283 12.92 38.88 -35.55
N LYS A 284 12.10 39.60 -36.32
CA LYS A 284 10.75 39.97 -35.90
C LYS A 284 9.88 38.73 -35.75
N VAL A 285 9.84 37.88 -36.77
CA VAL A 285 9.09 36.62 -36.76
C VAL A 285 9.58 35.68 -35.65
N ILE A 286 10.90 35.56 -35.49
CA ILE A 286 11.52 34.73 -34.43
C ILE A 286 11.14 35.26 -33.05
N THR A 287 11.18 36.58 -32.84
CA THR A 287 10.85 37.19 -31.55
C THR A 287 9.37 37.00 -31.20
N GLU A 288 8.46 37.23 -32.15
CA GLU A 288 7.03 36.99 -31.96
C GLU A 288 6.73 35.51 -31.66
N THR A 289 7.39 34.60 -32.37
CA THR A 289 7.27 33.15 -32.15
C THR A 289 7.80 32.75 -30.76
N PHE A 290 8.97 33.27 -30.38
CA PHE A 290 9.58 33.02 -29.07
C PHE A 290 8.68 33.47 -27.91
N GLU A 291 8.18 34.71 -27.95
CA GLU A 291 7.31 35.24 -26.88
C GLU A 291 5.97 34.47 -26.82
N ARG A 292 5.41 34.09 -27.99
CA ARG A 292 4.20 33.24 -28.03
C ARG A 292 4.44 31.89 -27.38
N LEU A 293 5.50 31.18 -27.74
CA LEU A 293 5.82 29.87 -27.17
C LEU A 293 6.10 29.96 -25.66
N LYS A 294 6.79 31.01 -25.21
CA LYS A 294 7.03 31.27 -23.79
C LYS A 294 5.72 31.45 -23.03
N SER A 295 4.83 32.31 -23.53
CA SER A 295 3.49 32.51 -22.95
C SER A 295 2.66 31.23 -22.92
N LEU A 296 2.66 30.44 -24.00
CA LEU A 296 1.99 29.14 -24.04
C LEU A 296 2.53 28.18 -22.97
N SER A 297 3.86 28.14 -22.78
CA SER A 297 4.50 27.27 -21.78
C SER A 297 4.16 27.67 -20.34
N GLU A 298 4.08 28.96 -20.05
CA GLU A 298 3.73 29.49 -18.72
C GLU A 298 2.25 29.25 -18.40
N ASN A 299 1.36 29.49 -19.39
CA ASN A 299 -0.07 29.24 -19.26
C ASN A 299 -0.36 27.75 -19.06
N PHE A 300 0.29 26.88 -19.85
CA PHE A 300 0.17 25.42 -19.69
C PHE A 300 0.54 24.98 -18.28
N LYS A 301 1.65 25.51 -17.73
CA LYS A 301 2.07 25.22 -16.36
C LYS A 301 1.03 25.66 -15.34
N LYS A 302 0.54 26.90 -15.44
CA LYS A 302 -0.37 27.49 -14.46
C LYS A 302 -1.75 26.84 -14.46
N GLU A 303 -2.33 26.61 -15.64
CA GLU A 303 -3.67 26.03 -15.78
C GLU A 303 -3.73 24.58 -15.30
N ASN A 304 -2.71 23.78 -15.64
CA ASN A 304 -2.67 22.38 -15.26
C ASN A 304 -2.29 22.19 -13.79
N LEU A 305 -1.48 23.08 -13.19
CA LEU A 305 -1.14 23.01 -11.76
C LEU A 305 -2.40 23.09 -10.89
N ALA A 306 -3.25 24.10 -11.08
CA ALA A 306 -4.46 24.26 -10.27
C ALA A 306 -5.42 23.06 -10.38
N LYS A 307 -5.56 22.49 -11.59
CA LYS A 307 -6.34 21.27 -11.81
C LYS A 307 -5.69 20.06 -11.13
N PHE A 308 -4.38 19.92 -11.26
CA PHE A 308 -3.59 18.85 -10.66
C PHE A 308 -3.73 18.86 -9.13
N GLU A 309 -3.51 20.01 -8.48
CA GLU A 309 -3.61 20.16 -7.03
C GLU A 309 -5.00 19.74 -6.50
N SER A 310 -6.06 20.19 -7.18
CA SER A 310 -7.43 19.83 -6.78
C SER A 310 -7.70 18.33 -6.85
N VAL A 311 -7.26 17.67 -7.93
CA VAL A 311 -7.44 16.22 -8.11
C VAL A 311 -6.53 15.44 -7.16
N PHE A 312 -5.29 15.88 -7.00
CA PHE A 312 -4.29 15.25 -6.15
C PHE A 312 -4.73 15.22 -4.69
N ASN A 313 -5.13 16.37 -4.13
CA ASN A 313 -5.54 16.46 -2.72
C ASN A 313 -6.76 15.59 -2.42
N LYS A 314 -7.77 15.61 -3.32
CA LYS A 314 -8.95 14.73 -3.18
C LYS A 314 -8.57 13.25 -3.23
N MET A 315 -7.68 12.88 -4.15
CA MET A 315 -7.22 11.50 -4.27
C MET A 315 -6.41 11.07 -3.05
N TYR A 316 -5.54 11.94 -2.54
CA TYR A 316 -4.73 11.71 -1.35
C TYR A 316 -5.61 11.41 -0.13
N ASP A 317 -6.57 12.28 0.18
CA ASP A 317 -7.48 12.09 1.32
C ASP A 317 -8.30 10.80 1.19
N LEU A 318 -8.74 10.47 -0.03
CA LEU A 318 -9.45 9.23 -0.32
C LEU A 318 -8.55 8.01 -0.09
N LEU A 319 -7.33 8.03 -0.59
CA LEU A 319 -6.36 6.94 -0.44
C LEU A 319 -5.97 6.72 1.02
N VAL A 320 -5.79 7.77 1.82
CA VAL A 320 -5.50 7.64 3.26
C VAL A 320 -6.61 6.88 3.97
N ASN A 321 -7.86 7.28 3.74
CA ASN A 321 -9.02 6.65 4.38
C ASN A 321 -9.23 5.22 3.87
N LYS A 322 -9.10 4.99 2.56
CA LYS A 322 -9.22 3.66 1.95
C LYS A 322 -8.11 2.71 2.39
N THR A 323 -6.88 3.20 2.53
CA THR A 323 -5.76 2.38 3.02
C THR A 323 -5.98 1.96 4.48
N LYS A 324 -6.49 2.87 5.31
CA LYS A 324 -6.85 2.55 6.69
C LYS A 324 -7.95 1.48 6.75
N ASP A 325 -9.02 1.66 5.98
CA ASP A 325 -10.12 0.71 5.91
C ASP A 325 -9.66 -0.67 5.37
N ALA A 326 -8.80 -0.68 4.35
CA ALA A 326 -8.20 -1.89 3.80
C ALA A 326 -7.33 -2.64 4.82
N MET A 327 -6.57 -1.93 5.65
CA MET A 327 -5.84 -2.56 6.76
C MET A 327 -6.79 -3.22 7.76
N ASP A 328 -7.90 -2.57 8.10
CA ASP A 328 -8.92 -3.11 9.02
C ASP A 328 -9.58 -4.37 8.42
N VAL A 329 -9.88 -4.38 7.12
CA VAL A 329 -10.37 -5.55 6.37
C VAL A 329 -9.36 -6.69 6.41
N CYS A 330 -8.12 -6.45 5.98
CA CYS A 330 -7.08 -7.48 5.92
C CYS A 330 -6.77 -8.04 7.32
N ALA A 331 -6.68 -7.18 8.34
CA ALA A 331 -6.49 -7.63 9.72
C ALA A 331 -7.67 -8.49 10.21
N THR A 332 -8.91 -8.13 9.84
CA THR A 332 -10.09 -8.94 10.17
C THR A 332 -10.05 -10.31 9.50
N HIS A 333 -9.63 -10.38 8.24
CA HIS A 333 -9.44 -11.63 7.51
C HIS A 333 -8.41 -12.53 8.20
N ILE A 334 -7.23 -11.98 8.55
CA ILE A 334 -6.18 -12.69 9.29
C ILE A 334 -6.70 -13.18 10.64
N ASP A 335 -7.43 -12.34 11.40
CA ASP A 335 -7.98 -12.71 12.70
C ASP A 335 -9.03 -13.83 12.59
N ASN A 336 -9.86 -13.83 11.56
CA ASN A 336 -10.82 -14.92 11.29
C ASN A 336 -10.10 -16.22 10.97
N LYS A 337 -9.06 -16.17 10.13
CA LYS A 337 -8.23 -17.33 9.78
C LYS A 337 -7.49 -17.88 11.01
N LEU A 338 -6.92 -16.99 11.81
CA LEU A 338 -6.31 -17.29 13.10
C LEU A 338 -7.29 -18.00 14.04
N TRP A 339 -8.53 -17.49 14.14
CA TRP A 339 -9.57 -18.09 14.95
C TRP A 339 -9.96 -19.48 14.46
N LYS A 340 -10.22 -19.66 13.15
CA LYS A 340 -10.53 -20.97 12.56
C LYS A 340 -9.44 -22.00 12.86
N LEU A 341 -8.18 -21.64 12.64
CA LEU A 341 -7.03 -22.52 12.91
C LEU A 341 -6.86 -22.80 14.41
N GLY A 342 -6.98 -21.76 15.25
CA GLY A 342 -6.84 -21.88 16.70
C GLY A 342 -7.94 -22.75 17.34
N MET A 343 -9.18 -22.65 16.88
CA MET A 343 -10.29 -23.50 17.36
C MET A 343 -10.17 -24.95 16.89
N ALA A 344 -9.60 -25.19 15.72
CA ALA A 344 -9.33 -26.54 15.22
C ALA A 344 -8.13 -27.21 15.92
N SER A 345 -7.16 -26.43 16.39
CA SER A 345 -5.90 -26.94 16.96
C SER A 345 -6.07 -27.67 18.29
N LEU A 346 -5.71 -28.96 18.32
CA LEU A 346 -5.66 -29.76 19.55
C LEU A 346 -4.64 -29.22 20.57
N ALA A 347 -3.52 -28.68 20.11
CA ALA A 347 -2.51 -28.10 20.99
C ALA A 347 -3.05 -26.87 21.73
N ILE A 348 -3.76 -25.98 21.01
CA ILE A 348 -4.41 -24.82 21.63
C ILE A 348 -5.51 -25.24 22.60
N LYS A 349 -6.31 -26.25 22.27
CA LYS A 349 -7.30 -26.82 23.21
C LYS A 349 -6.66 -27.22 24.54
N ASN A 350 -5.48 -27.84 24.48
CA ASN A 350 -4.77 -28.33 25.64
C ASN A 350 -4.01 -27.27 26.44
N VAL A 351 -3.54 -26.20 25.80
CA VAL A 351 -2.72 -25.18 26.47
C VAL A 351 -3.53 -23.94 26.83
N PHE A 352 -4.30 -23.41 25.89
CA PHE A 352 -4.99 -22.13 26.03
C PHE A 352 -6.25 -22.25 26.91
N PHE A 353 -7.11 -23.24 26.65
CA PHE A 353 -8.41 -23.34 27.32
C PHE A 353 -8.35 -23.97 28.71
N LYS A 354 -7.27 -24.68 29.06
CA LYS A 354 -7.05 -25.18 30.43
C LYS A 354 -6.89 -24.06 31.46
N HIS A 355 -6.54 -22.84 31.04
CA HIS A 355 -6.49 -21.66 31.91
C HIS A 355 -7.87 -21.02 32.18
N ASN A 356 -8.98 -21.74 31.90
CA ASN A 356 -10.36 -21.29 32.11
C ASN A 356 -10.69 -19.94 31.42
N LEU A 357 -10.16 -19.74 30.20
CA LEU A 357 -10.45 -18.56 29.39
C LEU A 357 -11.86 -18.64 28.82
N ASN A 358 -12.68 -17.60 29.01
CA ASN A 358 -14.10 -17.58 28.61
C ASN A 358 -14.36 -17.03 27.20
N SER A 359 -13.31 -16.79 26.43
CA SER A 359 -13.37 -16.18 25.10
C SER A 359 -12.60 -17.04 24.08
N PRO A 360 -13.01 -17.01 22.80
CA PRO A 360 -12.39 -17.82 21.75
C PRO A 360 -10.94 -17.39 21.48
N PHE A 361 -10.17 -18.23 20.78
CA PHE A 361 -8.79 -17.89 20.40
C PHE A 361 -8.80 -16.92 19.23
N CYS A 362 -8.71 -15.62 19.51
CA CYS A 362 -8.60 -14.55 18.52
C CYS A 362 -7.82 -13.38 19.12
N SER A 363 -7.38 -12.44 18.29
CA SER A 363 -6.62 -11.26 18.72
C SER A 363 -7.35 -10.43 19.80
N MET A 364 -8.69 -10.35 19.73
CA MET A 364 -9.52 -9.63 20.71
C MET A 364 -9.44 -10.26 22.11
N THR A 365 -9.24 -11.58 22.22
CA THR A 365 -9.04 -12.23 23.52
C THR A 365 -7.70 -11.88 24.16
N PHE A 366 -6.64 -11.76 23.33
CA PHE A 366 -5.35 -11.28 23.81
C PHE A 366 -5.42 -9.82 24.26
N LEU A 367 -6.15 -8.97 23.53
CA LEU A 367 -6.45 -7.61 23.98
C LEU A 367 -7.25 -7.61 25.29
N GLY A 368 -8.30 -8.43 25.38
CA GLY A 368 -9.12 -8.56 26.59
C GLY A 368 -8.32 -8.94 27.83
N ASN A 369 -7.39 -9.89 27.69
CA ASN A 369 -6.50 -10.26 28.79
C ASN A 369 -5.56 -9.13 29.20
N HIS A 370 -5.05 -8.35 28.23
CA HIS A 370 -4.26 -7.17 28.53
C HIS A 370 -5.07 -6.09 29.26
N THR A 371 -6.26 -5.74 28.77
CA THR A 371 -7.11 -4.71 29.39
C THR A 371 -7.51 -5.04 30.83
N LYS A 372 -7.66 -6.33 31.17
CA LYS A 372 -7.90 -6.78 32.56
C LYS A 372 -6.74 -6.49 33.51
N MET A 373 -5.51 -6.40 33.01
CA MET A 373 -4.31 -6.14 33.83
C MET A 373 -4.03 -4.65 34.01
N LEU A 374 -4.73 -3.77 33.29
CA LEU A 374 -4.51 -2.33 33.36
C LEU A 374 -5.14 -1.72 34.62
N ASP A 375 -4.43 -0.77 35.24
CA ASP A 375 -4.98 0.05 36.31
C ASP A 375 -5.91 1.13 35.72
N LYS A 376 -7.22 0.92 35.89
CA LYS A 376 -8.28 1.78 35.36
C LYS A 376 -8.21 3.21 35.88
N ALA A 377 -7.62 3.43 37.06
CA ALA A 377 -7.49 4.74 37.66
C ALA A 377 -6.31 5.56 37.09
N LYS A 378 -5.39 4.92 36.36
CA LYS A 378 -4.13 5.53 35.89
C LYS A 378 -3.88 5.32 34.39
N LEU A 379 -4.93 5.13 33.59
CA LEU A 379 -4.81 4.93 32.15
C LEU A 379 -4.28 6.19 31.46
N ARG A 380 -3.23 6.05 30.65
CA ARG A 380 -2.80 7.10 29.71
C ARG A 380 -3.74 7.17 28.51
N ASP A 381 -3.72 8.26 27.75
CA ASP A 381 -4.63 8.50 26.61
C ASP A 381 -4.69 7.33 25.61
N ASN A 382 -3.53 6.77 25.25
CA ASN A 382 -3.46 5.63 24.32
C ASN A 382 -4.04 4.34 24.94
N GLU A 383 -3.74 4.07 26.22
CA GLU A 383 -4.26 2.90 26.94
C GLU A 383 -5.77 3.01 27.16
N TYR A 384 -6.25 4.23 27.39
CA TYR A 384 -7.66 4.54 27.50
C TYR A 384 -8.39 4.32 26.17
N ALA A 385 -7.83 4.75 25.04
CA ALA A 385 -8.40 4.49 23.72
C ALA A 385 -8.51 2.97 23.43
N VAL A 386 -7.47 2.21 23.76
CA VAL A 386 -7.44 0.74 23.64
C VAL A 386 -8.52 0.09 24.52
N TYR A 387 -8.64 0.53 25.78
CA TYR A 387 -9.65 0.06 26.72
C TYR A 387 -11.08 0.37 26.24
N GLN A 388 -11.33 1.60 25.76
CA GLN A 388 -12.63 1.99 25.22
C GLN A 388 -12.98 1.16 23.98
N TYR A 389 -12.03 0.95 23.09
CA TYR A 389 -12.23 0.15 21.88
C TYR A 389 -12.66 -1.28 22.22
N TYR A 390 -11.94 -1.96 23.12
CA TYR A 390 -12.28 -3.30 23.57
C TYR A 390 -13.71 -3.37 24.13
N ASN A 391 -14.06 -2.47 25.06
CA ASN A 391 -15.38 -2.52 25.70
C ASN A 391 -16.52 -2.26 24.71
N ARG A 392 -16.38 -1.26 23.83
CA ARG A 392 -17.39 -0.99 22.80
C ARG A 392 -17.55 -2.16 21.84
N TYR A 393 -16.44 -2.78 21.44
CA TYR A 393 -16.46 -3.93 20.54
C TYR A 393 -17.15 -5.13 21.18
N MET A 394 -16.82 -5.45 22.43
CA MET A 394 -17.42 -6.58 23.14
C MET A 394 -18.89 -6.35 23.47
N GLN A 395 -19.27 -5.14 23.90
CA GLN A 395 -20.67 -4.81 24.21
C GLN A 395 -21.58 -4.96 22.99
N LYS A 396 -21.09 -4.60 21.80
CA LYS A 396 -21.90 -4.63 20.58
C LYS A 396 -22.07 -6.04 20.01
N ASN A 397 -21.03 -6.86 20.07
CA ASN A 397 -20.96 -8.08 19.27
C ASN A 397 -20.97 -9.37 20.09
N ALA A 398 -20.53 -9.34 21.36
CA ALA A 398 -20.34 -10.56 22.13
C ALA A 398 -21.67 -11.16 22.57
N LYS A 399 -21.82 -12.47 22.32
CA LYS A 399 -22.89 -13.28 22.88
C LYS A 399 -22.34 -14.13 24.01
N HIS A 400 -23.17 -14.37 25.02
CA HIS A 400 -22.74 -15.08 26.22
C HIS A 400 -23.54 -16.37 26.39
N PHE A 401 -22.82 -17.46 26.54
CA PHE A 401 -23.34 -18.80 26.77
C PHE A 401 -22.85 -19.32 28.12
N LEU A 402 -23.65 -20.17 28.74
CA LEU A 402 -23.32 -20.78 30.01
C LEU A 402 -23.42 -22.29 29.88
N ILE A 403 -22.45 -23.00 30.45
CA ILE A 403 -22.50 -24.46 30.62
C ILE A 403 -22.51 -24.77 32.12
N PHE A 404 -23.47 -25.58 32.55
CA PHE A 404 -23.49 -26.15 33.90
C PHE A 404 -23.21 -27.65 33.83
N THR A 405 -22.09 -28.09 34.41
CA THR A 405 -21.64 -29.48 34.42
C THR A 405 -20.70 -29.73 35.59
N ASP A 406 -20.70 -30.95 36.13
CA ASP A 406 -19.65 -31.44 37.04
C ASP A 406 -18.59 -32.29 36.32
N ASN A 407 -18.72 -32.49 35.02
CA ASN A 407 -17.80 -33.22 34.16
C ASN A 407 -16.87 -32.24 33.39
N PRO A 408 -15.56 -32.21 33.68
CA PRO A 408 -14.60 -31.32 33.02
C PRO A 408 -14.50 -31.53 31.50
N ASP A 409 -14.60 -32.77 31.03
CA ASP A 409 -14.45 -33.11 29.61
C ASP A 409 -15.67 -32.65 28.82
N PHE A 410 -16.89 -32.88 29.36
CA PHE A 410 -18.14 -32.34 28.81
C PHE A 410 -18.06 -30.81 28.66
N GLY A 411 -17.65 -30.13 29.74
CA GLY A 411 -17.58 -28.68 29.77
C GLY A 411 -16.60 -28.11 28.74
N LEU A 412 -15.40 -28.71 28.63
CA LEU A 412 -14.37 -28.25 27.71
C LEU A 412 -14.76 -28.51 26.24
N GLU A 413 -15.27 -29.70 25.92
CA GLU A 413 -15.63 -30.07 24.54
C GLU A 413 -16.76 -29.19 24.00
N LEU A 414 -17.85 -29.01 24.78
CA LEU A 414 -18.97 -28.16 24.39
C LEU A 414 -18.56 -26.68 24.31
N LYS A 415 -17.73 -26.20 25.24
CA LYS A 415 -17.20 -24.84 25.21
C LYS A 415 -16.46 -24.54 23.92
N ILE A 416 -15.59 -25.45 23.49
CA ILE A 416 -14.83 -25.29 22.25
C ILE A 416 -15.77 -25.34 21.04
N LYS A 417 -16.76 -26.24 21.01
CA LYS A 417 -17.75 -26.30 19.92
C LYS A 417 -18.52 -24.98 19.76
N ILE A 418 -19.03 -24.42 20.86
CA ILE A 418 -19.76 -23.13 20.84
C ILE A 418 -18.85 -21.99 20.37
N MET A 419 -17.60 -21.95 20.85
CA MET A 419 -16.60 -20.94 20.45
C MET A 419 -16.07 -21.10 19.02
N ALA A 420 -16.17 -22.31 18.46
CA ALA A 420 -15.83 -22.61 17.08
C ALA A 420 -16.94 -22.23 16.09
N ALA A 421 -18.19 -22.12 16.55
CA ALA A 421 -19.30 -21.63 15.73
C ALA A 421 -19.19 -20.13 15.44
N SER A 422 -18.71 -19.33 16.40
CA SER A 422 -18.48 -17.90 16.18
C SER A 422 -17.40 -17.32 17.09
N LYS A 423 -16.58 -16.42 16.53
CA LYS A 423 -15.57 -15.64 17.26
C LYS A 423 -16.15 -14.68 18.30
N PHE A 424 -17.46 -14.51 18.33
CA PHE A 424 -18.16 -13.64 19.28
C PHE A 424 -18.83 -14.39 20.42
N HIS A 425 -18.74 -15.73 20.44
CA HIS A 425 -19.34 -16.54 21.50
C HIS A 425 -18.39 -16.65 22.69
N ASN A 426 -18.78 -16.06 23.81
CA ASN A 426 -18.12 -16.23 25.10
C ASN A 426 -18.84 -17.30 25.90
N VAL A 427 -18.09 -18.24 26.49
CA VAL A 427 -18.66 -19.37 27.23
C VAL A 427 -18.06 -19.44 28.62
N VAL A 428 -18.94 -19.42 29.62
CA VAL A 428 -18.59 -19.63 31.03
C VAL A 428 -19.05 -21.01 31.49
N ILE A 429 -18.24 -21.69 32.29
CA ILE A 429 -18.56 -23.00 32.85
C ILE A 429 -18.70 -22.86 34.37
N PHE A 430 -19.78 -23.38 34.94
CA PHE A 430 -19.98 -23.46 36.38
C PHE A 430 -20.22 -24.90 36.81
N GLN A 431 -19.61 -25.29 37.93
CA GLN A 431 -19.77 -26.60 38.56
C GLN A 431 -20.61 -26.53 39.84
N LYS A 432 -20.65 -25.34 40.47
CA LYS A 432 -21.35 -25.11 41.72
C LYS A 432 -22.60 -24.27 41.48
N GLU A 433 -23.71 -24.71 42.07
CA GLU A 433 -24.99 -24.03 42.01
C GLU A 433 -24.94 -22.58 42.51
N ILE A 434 -24.15 -22.29 43.55
CA ILE A 434 -24.00 -20.93 44.09
C ILE A 434 -23.40 -19.98 43.05
N GLU A 435 -22.37 -20.44 42.33
CA GLU A 435 -21.70 -19.66 41.30
C GLU A 435 -22.62 -19.45 40.08
N TYR A 436 -23.32 -20.52 39.69
CA TYR A 436 -24.36 -20.47 38.66
C TYR A 436 -25.47 -19.48 39.01
N PHE A 437 -26.05 -19.56 40.21
CA PHE A 437 -27.09 -18.66 40.71
C PHE A 437 -26.62 -17.19 40.66
N SER A 438 -25.38 -16.91 41.07
CA SER A 438 -24.81 -15.57 41.00
C SER A 438 -24.70 -15.07 39.55
N ALA A 439 -24.25 -15.93 38.64
CA ALA A 439 -24.04 -15.59 37.24
C ALA A 439 -25.36 -15.27 36.51
N VAL A 440 -26.38 -16.15 36.62
CA VAL A 440 -27.69 -15.96 35.97
C VAL A 440 -28.46 -14.75 36.49
N ASN A 441 -28.12 -14.22 37.66
CA ASN A 441 -28.73 -12.98 38.16
C ASN A 441 -27.98 -11.71 37.73
N ARG A 442 -26.68 -11.81 37.39
CA ARG A 442 -25.84 -10.68 36.99
C ARG A 442 -25.84 -10.44 35.49
N GLN A 443 -25.99 -11.49 34.69
CA GLN A 443 -25.77 -11.45 33.25
C GLN A 443 -26.87 -12.20 32.51
N ALA A 444 -27.26 -11.68 31.34
CA ALA A 444 -28.16 -12.37 30.42
C ALA A 444 -27.32 -13.28 29.50
N PHE A 445 -27.84 -14.48 29.24
CA PHE A 445 -27.24 -15.48 28.38
C PHE A 445 -28.17 -15.77 27.21
N GLU A 446 -27.57 -16.02 26.05
CA GLU A 446 -28.30 -16.39 24.83
C GLU A 446 -28.93 -17.79 24.99
N LEU A 447 -28.13 -18.72 25.50
CA LEU A 447 -28.54 -20.11 25.72
C LEU A 447 -27.73 -20.69 26.90
N ILE A 448 -28.41 -21.48 27.72
CA ILE A 448 -27.83 -22.17 28.87
C ILE A 448 -27.85 -23.68 28.60
N TYR A 449 -26.67 -24.29 28.60
CA TYR A 449 -26.50 -25.73 28.45
C TYR A 449 -26.33 -26.38 29.81
N ILE A 450 -27.04 -27.47 30.05
CA ILE A 450 -26.98 -28.23 31.29
C ILE A 450 -26.67 -29.69 30.94
N ASP A 451 -25.68 -30.24 31.64
CA ASP A 451 -25.36 -31.65 31.56
C ASP A 451 -26.55 -32.50 32.03
N SER A 452 -26.98 -33.44 31.20
CA SER A 452 -28.07 -34.36 31.53
C SER A 452 -27.64 -35.42 32.56
N GLU A 453 -26.34 -35.67 32.70
CA GLU A 453 -25.74 -36.72 33.53
C GLU A 453 -25.03 -36.17 34.79
N LEU A 454 -25.54 -35.07 35.36
CA LEU A 454 -25.02 -34.50 36.61
C LEU A 454 -25.00 -35.53 37.73
N ARG A 455 -23.86 -35.64 38.42
CA ARG A 455 -23.64 -36.57 39.54
C ARG A 455 -24.18 -36.04 40.86
N PHE A 456 -24.05 -34.73 41.08
CA PHE A 456 -24.32 -34.13 42.39
C PHE A 456 -25.66 -33.38 42.47
N GLN A 457 -26.31 -33.09 41.35
CA GLN A 457 -27.49 -32.22 41.29
C GLN A 457 -28.47 -32.70 40.22
N LYS A 458 -29.76 -32.38 40.38
CA LYS A 458 -30.77 -32.72 39.37
C LYS A 458 -30.80 -31.64 38.29
N PRO A 459 -30.69 -31.96 36.99
CA PRO A 459 -30.73 -30.95 35.94
C PRO A 459 -31.98 -30.06 36.00
N ALA A 460 -33.13 -30.62 36.38
CA ALA A 460 -34.38 -29.88 36.56
C ALA A 460 -34.31 -28.76 37.63
N SER A 461 -33.56 -28.95 38.73
CA SER A 461 -33.41 -27.91 39.76
C SER A 461 -32.58 -26.73 39.25
N ILE A 462 -31.56 -27.01 38.43
CA ILE A 462 -30.70 -26.00 37.81
C ILE A 462 -31.47 -25.18 36.77
N ILE A 463 -32.33 -25.83 35.98
CA ILE A 463 -33.24 -25.13 35.05
C ILE A 463 -34.17 -24.20 35.83
N LYS A 464 -34.78 -24.70 36.92
CA LYS A 464 -35.69 -23.91 37.76
C LYS A 464 -35.01 -22.63 38.27
N ILE A 465 -33.80 -22.75 38.80
CA ILE A 465 -33.01 -21.60 39.27
C ILE A 465 -32.76 -20.57 38.15
N GLY A 466 -32.45 -21.05 36.94
CA GLY A 466 -32.24 -20.17 35.79
C GLY A 466 -33.51 -19.42 35.39
N LYS A 467 -34.64 -20.11 35.31
CA LYS A 467 -35.95 -19.53 34.96
C LYS A 467 -36.49 -18.57 36.02
N GLU A 468 -36.13 -18.76 37.28
CA GLU A 468 -36.50 -17.86 38.39
C GLU A 468 -35.57 -16.63 38.49
N SER A 469 -34.46 -16.60 37.74
CA SER A 469 -33.49 -15.50 37.77
C SER A 469 -34.06 -14.19 37.23
N LYS A 470 -33.48 -13.06 37.64
CA LYS A 470 -33.95 -11.74 37.17
C LYS A 470 -33.72 -11.49 35.68
N ARG A 471 -32.68 -12.08 35.09
CA ARG A 471 -32.18 -11.73 33.75
C ARG A 471 -32.32 -12.84 32.70
N ASN A 472 -32.67 -14.06 33.09
CA ASN A 472 -32.72 -15.23 32.19
C ASN A 472 -34.04 -16.01 32.25
N LYS A 473 -35.16 -15.34 32.60
CA LYS A 473 -36.49 -15.98 32.69
C LYS A 473 -36.93 -16.63 31.38
N GLU A 474 -36.69 -15.92 30.28
CA GLU A 474 -37.05 -16.30 28.92
C GLU A 474 -35.90 -16.98 28.15
N THR A 475 -34.75 -17.19 28.80
CA THR A 475 -33.60 -17.83 28.15
C THR A 475 -33.90 -19.31 27.90
N ASN A 476 -33.51 -19.80 26.73
CA ASN A 476 -33.65 -21.22 26.39
C ASN A 476 -32.65 -22.08 27.19
N PHE A 477 -33.06 -23.30 27.51
CA PHE A 477 -32.22 -24.28 28.19
C PHE A 477 -32.10 -25.54 27.34
N ALA A 478 -30.87 -25.97 27.08
CA ALA A 478 -30.57 -27.20 26.36
C ALA A 478 -29.99 -28.24 27.32
N LEU A 479 -30.65 -29.40 27.41
CA LEU A 479 -30.12 -30.57 28.12
C LEU A 479 -29.32 -31.40 27.11
N LEU A 480 -28.06 -31.70 27.42
CA LEU A 480 -27.21 -32.50 26.55
C LEU A 480 -26.44 -33.55 27.36
N SER A 481 -26.17 -34.69 26.75
CA SER A 481 -25.23 -35.72 27.20
C SER A 481 -23.90 -35.62 26.42
N LEU A 482 -22.86 -36.31 26.89
CA LEU A 482 -21.55 -36.28 26.23
C LEU A 482 -21.59 -36.86 24.81
N SER A 483 -22.44 -37.85 24.55
CA SER A 483 -22.62 -38.43 23.21
C SER A 483 -23.30 -37.44 22.25
N GLU A 484 -24.28 -36.68 22.73
CA GLU A 484 -25.01 -35.68 21.93
C GLU A 484 -24.14 -34.48 21.56
N ILE A 485 -23.16 -34.12 22.40
CA ILE A 485 -22.18 -33.09 22.04
C ILE A 485 -21.48 -33.46 20.74
N LYS A 486 -21.09 -34.73 20.53
CA LYS A 486 -20.31 -35.14 19.35
C LYS A 486 -21.08 -34.95 18.05
N THR A 487 -22.39 -35.19 18.08
CA THR A 487 -23.31 -35.06 16.92
C THR A 487 -23.94 -33.67 16.78
N LEU A 488 -23.73 -32.76 17.74
CA LEU A 488 -24.28 -31.41 17.70
C LEU A 488 -23.65 -30.58 16.58
N GLU A 489 -24.50 -30.11 15.65
CA GLU A 489 -24.19 -29.08 14.65
C GLU A 489 -24.72 -27.72 15.17
N LEU A 490 -23.87 -26.69 15.15
CA LEU A 490 -24.11 -25.36 15.74
C LEU A 490 -24.00 -24.24 14.70
#